data_AF-A0A7V3D3G8-F1
#
_entry.id   AF-A0A7V3D3G8-F1
#
_cell.length_a   1.000
_cell.length_b   1.000
_cell.length_c   1.000
_cell.angle_alpha   90.00
_cell.angle_beta   90.00
_cell.angle_gamma   90.00
#
_symmetry.space_group_name_H-M   'P 1'
#
loop_
_entity.id
_entity.type
_entity.pdbx_description
1 polymer ?
#
loop_
_entity_poly.entity_id
_entity_poly.type
_entity_poly.pdbx_seq_one_letter_code
_entity_poly.pdbx_strand_id
1 'polypeptide(L)'
;MSETSQRLDALEAKIRQRMTELRAELNDLQRQLETLAQERQRVPRLRGLAAHFQAASPAPVAAEAVPTEVVPLPPAAEPEPMDLLRRSAAGTAVFALPTDKLSGLALLVRGQSETLARLGPQPQIEFRAGLFTVPGVKAAVVPILVCIGPEEAGNVYEAWANECPGGATPLLQHLATQPRLTLYLHGDSCRLERSIDTANPLQAFAKKALVTVAGEWPMAVDDFLLARRAVYKRHGTAWALWRALKA
;
A
#
# COMPACT_ATOMS: atom_id res chain seq x y z
N MET A 1 48.58 -25.13 -17.13
CA MET A 1 47.38 -24.26 -17.18
C MET A 1 46.93 -24.06 -15.74
N SER A 2 46.82 -22.82 -15.24
CA SER A 2 46.63 -22.55 -13.80
C SER A 2 45.16 -22.66 -13.38
N GLU A 3 44.92 -23.08 -12.13
CA GLU A 3 43.58 -23.17 -11.50
C GLU A 3 42.76 -21.87 -11.62
N THR A 4 43.44 -20.73 -11.73
CA THR A 4 42.84 -19.41 -11.96
C THR A 4 42.07 -19.33 -13.29
N SER A 5 42.57 -19.97 -14.35
CA SER A 5 41.88 -20.02 -15.65
C SER A 5 40.58 -20.84 -15.55
N GLN A 6 40.65 -22.01 -14.91
CA GLN A 6 39.47 -22.88 -14.76
C GLN A 6 38.36 -22.24 -13.92
N ARG A 7 38.72 -21.46 -12.89
CA ARG A 7 37.74 -20.71 -12.08
C ARG A 7 37.07 -19.58 -12.86
N LEU A 8 37.82 -18.88 -13.73
CA LEU A 8 37.27 -17.83 -14.58
C LEU A 8 36.29 -18.41 -15.60
N ASP A 9 36.66 -19.51 -16.25
CA ASP A 9 35.80 -20.18 -17.23
C ASP A 9 34.49 -20.68 -16.59
N ALA A 10 34.55 -21.21 -15.36
CA ALA A 10 33.38 -21.66 -14.62
C ALA A 10 32.46 -20.49 -14.22
N LEU A 11 33.02 -19.34 -13.82
CA LEU A 11 32.23 -18.14 -13.51
C LEU A 11 31.58 -17.58 -14.77
N GLU A 12 32.29 -17.55 -15.90
CA GLU A 12 31.74 -17.07 -17.16
C GLU A 12 30.57 -17.94 -17.63
N ALA A 13 30.71 -19.27 -17.54
CA ALA A 13 29.63 -20.20 -17.84
C ALA A 13 28.39 -19.95 -16.96
N LYS A 14 28.59 -19.73 -15.66
CA LYS A 14 27.50 -19.45 -14.71
C LYS A 14 26.79 -18.13 -15.02
N ILE A 15 27.54 -17.09 -15.40
CA ILE A 15 26.97 -15.79 -15.79
C ILE A 15 26.16 -15.93 -17.09
N ARG A 16 26.69 -16.64 -18.09
CA ARG A 16 25.98 -16.89 -19.36
C ARG A 16 24.68 -17.68 -19.13
N GLN A 17 24.72 -18.69 -18.26
CA GLN A 17 23.52 -19.44 -17.87
C GLN A 17 22.48 -18.51 -17.23
N ARG A 18 22.88 -17.70 -16.25
CA ARG A 18 21.96 -16.77 -15.57
C ARG A 18 21.37 -15.72 -16.50
N MET A 19 22.15 -15.20 -17.45
CA MET A 19 21.63 -14.29 -18.47
C MET A 19 20.59 -14.95 -19.38
N THR A 20 20.74 -16.24 -19.65
CA THR A 20 19.79 -17.00 -20.48
C THR A 20 18.48 -17.22 -19.73
N GLU A 21 18.55 -17.56 -18.44
CA GLU A 21 17.37 -17.68 -17.56
C GLU A 21 16.61 -16.34 -17.46
N LEU A 22 17.31 -15.23 -17.19
CA LEU A 22 16.69 -13.91 -17.10
C LEU A 22 16.01 -13.46 -18.40
N ARG A 23 16.58 -13.84 -19.56
CA ARG A 23 15.93 -13.58 -20.86
C ARG A 23 14.66 -14.38 -21.04
N ALA A 24 14.64 -15.64 -20.58
CA ALA A 24 13.44 -16.47 -20.62
C ALA A 24 12.34 -15.90 -19.70
N GLU A 25 12.70 -15.48 -18.49
CA GLU A 25 11.78 -14.84 -17.54
C GLU A 25 11.19 -13.53 -18.10
N LEU A 26 12.02 -12.69 -18.74
CA LEU A 26 11.54 -11.45 -19.38
C LEU A 26 10.55 -11.71 -20.51
N ASN A 27 10.83 -12.71 -21.35
CA ASN A 27 9.93 -13.08 -22.45
C ASN A 27 8.58 -13.61 -21.92
N ASP A 28 8.58 -14.37 -20.82
CA ASP A 28 7.36 -14.87 -20.22
C ASP A 28 6.51 -13.72 -19.63
N LEU A 29 7.15 -12.79 -18.91
CA LEU A 29 6.47 -11.60 -18.38
C LEU A 29 5.90 -10.71 -19.49
N GLN A 30 6.60 -10.55 -20.62
CA GLN A 30 6.08 -9.82 -21.78
C GLN A 30 4.82 -10.51 -22.35
N ARG A 31 4.83 -11.84 -22.48
CA ARG A 31 3.66 -12.59 -22.94
C ARG A 31 2.47 -12.46 -21.97
N GLN A 32 2.72 -12.47 -20.66
CA GLN A 32 1.68 -12.27 -19.65
C GLN A 32 1.07 -10.86 -19.75
N LEU A 33 1.90 -9.83 -19.94
CA LEU A 33 1.42 -8.46 -20.15
C LEU A 33 0.58 -8.30 -21.42
N GLU A 34 1.00 -8.93 -22.53
CA GLU A 34 0.22 -8.92 -23.78
C GLU A 34 -1.14 -9.61 -23.60
N THR A 35 -1.17 -10.72 -22.85
CA THR A 35 -2.42 -11.45 -22.56
C THR A 35 -3.38 -10.57 -21.75
N LEU A 36 -2.90 -9.92 -20.68
CA LEU A 36 -3.70 -9.01 -19.87
C LEU A 36 -4.16 -7.78 -20.67
N ALA A 37 -3.32 -7.26 -21.57
CA ALA A 37 -3.70 -6.16 -22.45
C ALA A 37 -4.81 -6.56 -23.42
N GLN A 38 -4.75 -7.77 -24.00
CA GLN A 38 -5.80 -8.31 -24.86
C GLN A 38 -7.11 -8.54 -24.09
N GLU A 39 -7.06 -9.06 -22.87
CA GLU A 39 -8.23 -9.21 -22.01
C GLU A 39 -8.88 -7.86 -21.71
N ARG A 40 -8.07 -6.84 -21.37
CA ARG A 40 -8.55 -5.48 -21.14
C ARG A 40 -9.20 -4.87 -22.39
N GLN A 41 -8.69 -5.18 -23.58
CA GLN A 41 -9.29 -4.80 -24.86
C GLN A 41 -10.54 -5.61 -25.24
N ARG A 42 -10.85 -6.73 -24.56
CA ARG A 42 -12.10 -7.48 -24.72
C ARG A 42 -13.26 -6.96 -23.85
N VAL A 43 -12.96 -6.15 -22.83
CA VAL A 43 -13.95 -5.47 -21.98
C VAL A 43 -14.84 -4.39 -22.66
N PRO A 44 -14.57 -3.82 -23.86
CA PRO A 44 -15.48 -2.84 -24.47
C PRO A 44 -16.83 -3.42 -24.95
N ARG A 45 -17.04 -4.75 -24.95
CA ARG A 45 -18.34 -5.33 -25.31
C ARG A 45 -19.46 -5.07 -24.29
N LEU A 46 -19.14 -4.62 -23.07
CA LEU A 46 -20.14 -4.24 -22.08
C LEU A 46 -20.56 -2.76 -22.13
N ARG A 47 -19.78 -1.89 -22.79
CA ARG A 47 -20.17 -0.47 -23.00
C ARG A 47 -21.01 -0.25 -24.26
N GLY A 48 -20.88 -1.11 -25.27
CA GLY A 48 -21.69 -1.02 -26.50
C GLY A 48 -23.15 -1.44 -26.33
N LEU A 49 -23.45 -2.34 -25.37
CA LEU A 49 -24.82 -2.76 -25.09
C LEU A 49 -25.66 -1.67 -24.40
N ALA A 50 -25.04 -0.76 -23.65
CA ALA A 50 -25.75 0.40 -23.07
C ALA A 50 -26.18 1.42 -24.14
N ALA A 51 -25.47 1.49 -25.28
CA ALA A 51 -25.78 2.44 -26.35
C ALA A 51 -26.92 1.96 -27.27
N HIS A 52 -27.24 0.66 -27.31
CA HIS A 52 -28.35 0.14 -28.13
C HIS A 52 -29.71 0.12 -27.42
N PHE A 53 -29.77 0.34 -26.10
CA PHE A 53 -31.04 0.43 -25.35
C PHE A 53 -31.60 1.87 -25.24
N GLN A 54 -30.96 2.88 -25.84
CA GLN A 54 -31.40 4.29 -25.77
C GLN A 54 -32.15 4.80 -27.01
N ALA A 55 -32.45 3.95 -27.99
CA ALA A 55 -33.08 4.36 -29.25
C ALA A 55 -34.40 3.61 -29.53
N ALA A 56 -35.36 3.68 -28.61
CA ALA A 56 -36.78 3.50 -28.89
C ALA A 56 -37.58 3.97 -27.67
N SER A 57 -37.99 5.24 -27.64
CA SER A 57 -39.06 5.68 -26.74
C SER A 57 -40.40 5.23 -27.33
N PRO A 58 -41.18 4.37 -26.65
CA PRO A 58 -42.60 4.29 -26.91
C PRO A 58 -43.31 5.47 -26.24
N ALA A 59 -44.47 5.83 -26.79
CA ALA A 59 -45.38 6.84 -26.28
C ALA A 59 -45.70 6.64 -24.78
N PRO A 60 -46.04 7.71 -24.04
CA PRO A 60 -46.25 7.65 -22.60
C PRO A 60 -47.52 6.86 -22.31
N VAL A 61 -47.36 5.60 -21.91
CA VAL A 61 -48.42 4.86 -21.20
C VAL A 61 -48.30 5.25 -19.74
N ALA A 62 -49.41 5.68 -19.14
CA ALA A 62 -49.50 5.97 -17.71
C ALA A 62 -49.11 4.72 -16.92
N ALA A 63 -47.86 4.67 -16.45
CA ALA A 63 -47.34 3.61 -15.63
C ALA A 63 -47.77 3.86 -14.18
N GLU A 64 -48.58 2.94 -13.64
CA GLU A 64 -48.74 2.77 -12.21
C GLU A 64 -47.36 2.69 -11.55
N ALA A 65 -47.18 3.48 -10.49
CA ALA A 65 -45.95 3.57 -9.74
C ALA A 65 -45.66 2.23 -9.05
N VAL A 66 -44.86 1.38 -9.69
CA VAL A 66 -44.20 0.27 -9.00
C VAL A 66 -43.13 0.88 -8.11
N PRO A 67 -43.20 0.75 -6.77
CA PRO A 67 -42.15 1.21 -5.88
C PRO A 67 -40.91 0.38 -6.18
N THR A 68 -39.98 0.94 -6.95
CA THR A 68 -38.64 0.37 -7.07
C THR A 68 -37.90 0.82 -5.82
N GLU A 69 -38.11 0.09 -4.73
CA GLU A 69 -37.28 0.19 -3.55
C GLU A 69 -35.89 -0.32 -3.96
N VAL A 70 -35.03 0.62 -4.39
CA VAL A 70 -33.63 0.35 -4.67
C VAL A 70 -33.00 0.01 -3.32
N VAL A 71 -33.01 -1.28 -2.97
CA VAL A 71 -32.28 -1.78 -1.81
C VAL A 71 -30.82 -1.41 -2.01
N PRO A 72 -30.23 -0.51 -1.19
CA PRO A 72 -28.84 -0.16 -1.31
C PRO A 72 -28.03 -1.44 -1.13
N LEU A 73 -27.20 -1.79 -2.12
CA LEU A 73 -26.24 -2.85 -1.95
C LEU A 73 -25.39 -2.49 -0.71
N PRO A 74 -25.27 -3.36 0.30
CA PRO A 74 -24.45 -3.06 1.46
C PRO A 74 -23.03 -2.70 0.98
N PRO A 75 -22.39 -1.67 1.58
CA PRO A 75 -21.05 -1.28 1.19
C PRO A 75 -20.14 -2.51 1.29
N ALA A 76 -19.30 -2.71 0.26
CA ALA A 76 -18.36 -3.82 0.25
C ALA A 76 -17.51 -3.77 1.52
N ALA A 77 -17.43 -4.89 2.25
CA ALA A 77 -16.63 -4.97 3.47
C ALA A 77 -15.19 -4.55 3.17
N GLU A 78 -14.62 -3.69 4.02
CA GLU A 78 -13.22 -3.29 3.89
C GLU A 78 -12.32 -4.54 3.99
N PRO A 79 -11.28 -4.63 3.15
CA PRO A 79 -10.39 -5.78 3.15
C PRO A 79 -9.64 -5.86 4.49
N GLU A 80 -9.59 -7.06 5.07
CA GLU A 80 -8.83 -7.34 6.28
C GLU A 80 -7.36 -6.90 6.16
N PRO A 81 -6.76 -6.26 7.20
CA PRO A 81 -5.39 -5.74 7.13
C PRO A 81 -4.33 -6.76 6.71
N MET A 82 -4.48 -8.01 7.14
CA MET A 82 -3.59 -9.11 6.75
C MET A 82 -3.70 -9.45 5.27
N ASP A 83 -4.87 -9.32 4.65
CA ASP A 83 -5.04 -9.55 3.23
C ASP A 83 -4.49 -8.40 2.39
N LEU A 84 -4.53 -7.16 2.92
CA LEU A 84 -3.80 -6.03 2.32
C LEU A 84 -2.29 -6.27 2.39
N LEU A 85 -1.77 -6.70 3.53
CA LEU A 85 -0.35 -7.00 3.71
C LEU A 85 0.14 -8.11 2.76
N ARG A 86 -0.65 -9.19 2.61
CA ARG A 86 -0.36 -10.31 1.68
C ARG A 86 -0.28 -9.89 0.23
N ARG A 87 -1.06 -8.89 -0.17
CA ARG A 87 -1.07 -8.33 -1.54
C ARG A 87 0.00 -7.26 -1.74
N SER A 88 0.68 -6.83 -0.68
CA SER A 88 1.68 -5.76 -0.72
C SER A 88 3.09 -6.30 -0.97
N ALA A 89 3.92 -5.45 -1.56
CA ALA A 89 5.35 -5.75 -1.75
C ALA A 89 6.11 -5.68 -0.42
N ALA A 90 7.30 -6.29 -0.39
CA ALA A 90 8.25 -6.02 0.69
C ALA A 90 8.63 -4.53 0.73
N GLY A 91 8.81 -3.98 1.93
CA GLY A 91 8.97 -2.54 2.14
C GLY A 91 7.65 -1.79 2.38
N THR A 92 6.52 -2.49 2.46
CA THR A 92 5.22 -1.91 2.82
C THR A 92 4.86 -2.23 4.27
N ALA A 93 4.10 -1.34 4.90
CA ALA A 93 3.46 -1.54 6.18
C ALA A 93 1.98 -1.18 6.12
N VAL A 94 1.17 -1.86 6.93
CA VAL A 94 -0.28 -1.69 7.00
C VAL A 94 -0.67 -1.55 8.46
N PHE A 95 -1.51 -0.57 8.79
CA PHE A 95 -2.05 -0.46 10.13
C PHE A 95 -3.22 -1.44 10.31
N ALA A 96 -3.22 -2.14 11.44
CA ALA A 96 -4.34 -2.95 11.90
C ALA A 96 -4.98 -2.25 13.09
N LEU A 97 -6.27 -1.95 12.97
CA LEU A 97 -7.06 -1.37 14.05
C LEU A 97 -7.22 -2.36 15.22
N PRO A 98 -7.57 -1.86 16.42
CA PRO A 98 -7.93 -2.72 17.53
C PRO A 98 -9.07 -3.67 17.15
N THR A 99 -8.98 -4.92 17.60
CA THR A 99 -9.99 -5.98 17.45
C THR A 99 -10.01 -6.82 18.72
N ASP A 100 -10.90 -7.80 18.84
CA ASP A 100 -10.89 -8.74 19.97
C ASP A 100 -9.55 -9.48 20.15
N LYS A 101 -8.74 -9.55 19.08
CA LYS A 101 -7.41 -10.18 19.08
C LYS A 101 -6.25 -9.19 19.18
N LEU A 102 -6.51 -7.89 19.01
CA LEU A 102 -5.52 -6.82 19.04
C LEU A 102 -5.98 -5.75 20.03
N SER A 103 -5.34 -5.68 21.19
CA SER A 103 -5.68 -4.73 22.26
C SER A 103 -5.47 -3.27 21.89
N GLY A 104 -4.80 -2.98 20.78
CA GLY A 104 -4.52 -1.65 20.29
C GLY A 104 -4.18 -1.64 18.80
N LEU A 105 -3.97 -0.44 18.28
CA LEU A 105 -3.46 -0.21 16.95
C LEU A 105 -2.07 -0.85 16.81
N ALA A 106 -1.89 -1.62 15.75
CA ALA A 106 -0.63 -2.26 15.43
C ALA A 106 -0.17 -1.92 14.00
N LEU A 107 1.15 -1.96 13.80
CA LEU A 107 1.75 -1.80 12.47
C LEU A 107 2.25 -3.15 11.97
N LEU A 108 1.60 -3.66 10.93
CA LEU A 108 2.00 -4.89 10.26
C LEU A 108 3.04 -4.54 9.20
N VAL A 109 4.25 -5.08 9.31
CA VAL A 109 5.37 -4.76 8.42
C VAL A 109 5.66 -5.93 7.50
N ARG A 110 5.72 -5.70 6.19
CA ARG A 110 6.07 -6.69 5.17
C ARG A 110 7.54 -6.55 4.81
N GLY A 111 8.37 -7.49 5.27
CA GLY A 111 9.80 -7.57 4.95
C GLY A 111 10.18 -8.89 4.28
N GLN A 112 11.47 -9.04 4.00
CA GLN A 112 12.09 -10.29 3.58
C GLN A 112 12.65 -10.99 4.82
N SER A 113 12.44 -12.31 4.95
CA SER A 113 12.85 -13.05 6.15
C SER A 113 14.35 -12.90 6.47
N GLU A 114 15.20 -12.94 5.43
CA GLU A 114 16.66 -12.77 5.59
C GLU A 114 17.02 -11.38 6.15
N THR A 115 16.40 -10.32 5.62
CA THR A 115 16.64 -8.95 6.08
C THR A 115 16.17 -8.77 7.52
N LEU A 116 14.99 -9.27 7.87
CA LEU A 116 14.47 -9.19 9.23
C LEU A 116 15.32 -9.98 10.24
N ALA A 117 15.90 -11.11 9.83
CA ALA A 117 16.79 -11.90 10.67
C ALA A 117 18.09 -11.15 11.03
N ARG A 118 18.61 -10.34 10.10
CA ARG A 118 19.87 -9.57 10.29
C ARG A 118 19.73 -8.38 11.26
N LEU A 119 18.52 -7.98 11.61
CA LEU A 119 18.25 -6.83 12.48
C LEU A 119 18.75 -7.00 13.93
N GLY A 120 19.15 -8.22 14.33
CA GLY A 120 19.48 -8.53 15.72
C GLY A 120 18.25 -8.49 16.63
N PRO A 121 18.36 -8.77 17.94
CA PRO A 121 17.20 -8.92 18.84
C PRO A 121 16.51 -7.59 19.18
N GLN A 122 17.24 -6.47 19.17
CA GLN A 122 16.75 -5.14 19.54
C GLN A 122 17.17 -4.11 18.48
N PRO A 123 16.55 -4.11 17.29
CA PRO A 123 16.86 -3.11 16.29
C PRO A 123 16.46 -1.72 16.74
N GLN A 124 17.21 -0.71 16.29
CA GLN A 124 16.79 0.68 16.39
C GLN A 124 15.53 0.88 15.55
N ILE A 125 14.56 1.64 16.06
CA ILE A 125 13.33 1.96 15.35
C ILE A 125 13.19 3.47 15.32
N GLU A 126 13.05 4.01 14.12
CA GLU A 126 12.76 5.42 13.91
C GLU A 126 11.49 5.56 13.08
N PHE A 127 10.65 6.53 13.43
CA PHE A 127 9.46 6.87 12.69
C PHE A 127 9.58 8.27 12.13
N ARG A 128 9.14 8.45 10.89
CA ARG A 128 8.98 9.77 10.28
C ARG A 128 7.60 9.85 9.65
N ALA A 129 6.91 10.96 9.87
CA ALA A 129 5.61 11.19 9.28
C ALA A 129 5.54 12.60 8.69
N GLY A 130 4.75 12.75 7.65
CA GLY A 130 4.53 14.03 6.98
C GLY A 130 3.04 14.26 6.75
N LEU A 131 2.67 15.52 6.56
CA LEU A 131 1.35 15.90 6.08
C LEU A 131 1.55 16.65 4.77
N PHE A 132 0.95 16.14 3.70
CA PHE A 132 1.06 16.73 2.37
C PHE A 132 -0.32 17.10 1.86
N THR A 133 -0.51 18.37 1.53
CA THR A 133 -1.63 18.84 0.72
C THR A 133 -1.16 19.03 -0.71
N VAL A 134 -1.99 18.65 -1.67
CA VAL A 134 -1.65 18.73 -3.09
C VAL A 134 -2.50 19.81 -3.73
N PRO A 135 -1.91 20.86 -4.35
CA PRO A 135 -2.69 21.91 -4.99
C PRO A 135 -3.69 21.34 -6.00
N GLY A 136 -4.95 21.74 -5.89
CA GLY A 136 -6.03 21.27 -6.76
C GLY A 136 -6.64 19.91 -6.36
N VAL A 137 -6.06 19.21 -5.38
CA VAL A 137 -6.68 18.03 -4.76
C VAL A 137 -7.12 18.45 -3.36
N LYS A 138 -8.42 18.31 -3.05
CA LYS A 138 -8.98 18.60 -1.71
C LYS A 138 -8.67 17.46 -0.75
N ALA A 139 -7.41 17.08 -0.67
CA ALA A 139 -6.94 15.94 0.08
C ALA A 139 -5.60 16.21 0.76
N ALA A 140 -5.54 15.92 2.04
CA ALA A 140 -4.30 15.80 2.79
C ALA A 140 -3.92 14.33 2.92
N VAL A 141 -2.71 13.96 2.53
CA VAL A 141 -2.17 12.60 2.70
C VAL A 141 -1.09 12.58 3.77
N VAL A 142 -1.14 11.53 4.59
CA VAL A 142 -0.22 11.34 5.71
C VAL A 142 0.60 10.07 5.49
N PRO A 143 1.78 10.17 4.83
CA PRO A 143 2.74 9.08 4.85
C PRO A 143 3.32 8.92 6.24
N ILE A 144 3.41 7.68 6.69
CA ILE A 144 4.10 7.25 7.91
C ILE A 144 5.14 6.24 7.48
N LEU A 145 6.40 6.58 7.67
CA LEU A 145 7.54 5.73 7.37
C LEU A 145 8.16 5.24 8.67
N VAL A 146 8.59 3.99 8.68
CA VAL A 146 9.34 3.38 9.78
C VAL A 146 10.64 2.80 9.25
N CYS A 147 11.76 3.18 9.85
CA CYS A 147 13.05 2.53 9.63
C CYS A 147 13.33 1.58 10.78
N ILE A 148 13.64 0.32 10.46
CA ILE A 148 13.93 -0.73 11.45
C ILE A 148 15.35 -1.24 11.21
N GLY A 149 16.27 -0.91 12.11
CA GLY A 149 17.71 -1.19 11.96
C GLY A 149 18.48 -0.02 11.33
N PRO A 150 19.61 -0.28 10.64
CA PRO A 150 20.41 0.75 9.99
C PRO A 150 19.61 1.60 9.00
N GLU A 151 19.93 2.90 8.90
CA GLU A 151 19.28 3.86 7.98
C GLU A 151 19.65 3.55 6.52
N GLU A 152 18.96 2.58 5.92
CA GLU A 152 19.20 2.08 4.57
C GLU A 152 17.86 1.83 3.85
N ALA A 153 17.87 1.90 2.52
CA ALA A 153 16.65 1.77 1.71
C ALA A 153 15.89 0.44 1.94
N GLY A 154 16.61 -0.65 2.25
CA GLY A 154 16.00 -1.97 2.53
C GLY A 154 15.32 -2.08 3.89
N ASN A 155 15.50 -1.10 4.77
CA ASN A 155 15.00 -1.09 6.14
C ASN A 155 13.87 -0.07 6.37
N VAL A 156 13.48 0.67 5.34
CA VAL A 156 12.39 1.66 5.40
C VAL A 156 11.10 1.04 4.87
N TYR A 157 10.07 1.11 5.69
CA TYR A 157 8.74 0.60 5.39
C TYR A 157 7.72 1.72 5.41
N GLU A 158 6.79 1.70 4.46
CA GLU A 158 5.80 2.75 4.29
C GLU A 158 4.38 2.32 4.63
N ALA A 159 3.67 3.16 5.37
CA ALA A 159 2.23 3.10 5.56
C ALA A 159 1.63 4.47 5.23
N TRP A 160 0.35 4.49 4.89
CA TRP A 160 -0.37 5.72 4.58
C TRP A 160 -1.64 5.79 5.41
N ALA A 161 -1.86 6.90 6.11
CA ALA A 161 -3.14 7.12 6.76
C ALA A 161 -4.16 7.66 5.75
N ASN A 162 -5.24 6.91 5.57
CA ASN A 162 -6.35 7.26 4.69
C ASN A 162 -7.59 7.56 5.53
N GLU A 163 -7.81 8.83 5.87
CA GLU A 163 -9.02 9.27 6.57
C GLU A 163 -10.02 9.84 5.56
N CYS A 164 -10.74 8.95 4.86
CA CYS A 164 -11.82 9.32 3.93
C CYS A 164 -13.21 9.15 4.59
N PRO A 165 -14.14 10.11 4.49
CA PRO A 165 -15.50 9.97 5.05
C PRO A 165 -16.30 8.95 4.22
N GLY A 166 -16.43 7.74 4.76
CA GLY A 166 -17.00 6.57 4.07
C GLY A 166 -16.15 5.30 4.20
N GLY A 167 -14.89 5.45 4.64
CA GLY A 167 -13.98 4.35 4.99
C GLY A 167 -12.95 4.77 6.04
N ALA A 168 -13.34 5.68 6.94
CA ALA A 168 -12.42 6.30 7.89
C ALA A 168 -12.08 5.30 8.99
N THR A 169 -11.02 4.52 8.74
CA THR A 169 -10.19 3.94 9.79
C THR A 169 -9.76 5.10 10.70
N PRO A 170 -10.13 5.17 12.00
CA PRO A 170 -9.78 6.25 12.93
C PRO A 170 -8.29 6.19 13.33
N LEU A 171 -7.42 6.05 12.34
CA LEU A 171 -6.01 5.74 12.49
C LEU A 171 -5.28 6.87 13.21
N LEU A 172 -5.47 8.13 12.79
CA LEU A 172 -4.83 9.26 13.43
C LEU A 172 -5.35 9.45 14.86
N GLN A 173 -6.62 9.14 15.13
CA GLN A 173 -7.19 9.16 16.48
C GLN A 173 -6.56 8.12 17.40
N HIS A 174 -6.37 6.89 16.92
CA HIS A 174 -5.63 5.86 17.67
C HIS A 174 -4.15 6.24 17.85
N LEU A 175 -3.48 6.70 16.81
CA LEU A 175 -2.09 7.17 16.90
C LEU A 175 -1.94 8.34 17.87
N ALA A 176 -2.92 9.23 17.97
CA ALA A 176 -2.89 10.37 18.88
C ALA A 176 -3.06 9.98 20.36
N THR A 177 -3.70 8.84 20.65
CA THR A 177 -4.09 8.47 22.01
C THR A 177 -3.28 7.30 22.58
N GLN A 178 -2.77 6.42 21.73
CA GLN A 178 -2.11 5.19 22.17
C GLN A 178 -0.65 5.44 22.62
N PRO A 179 -0.25 5.07 23.86
CA PRO A 179 1.11 5.29 24.40
C PRO A 179 2.22 4.52 23.68
N ARG A 180 1.89 3.33 23.18
CA ARG A 180 2.85 2.38 22.60
C ARG A 180 2.37 1.91 21.24
N LEU A 181 3.28 1.49 20.38
CA LEU A 181 2.97 0.82 19.12
C LEU A 181 3.64 -0.54 19.08
N THR A 182 2.87 -1.55 18.67
CA THR A 182 3.37 -2.89 18.39
C THR A 182 3.59 -3.03 16.89
N LEU A 183 4.80 -3.40 16.51
CA LEU A 183 5.17 -3.73 15.14
C LEU A 183 5.19 -5.25 15.00
N TYR A 184 4.40 -5.79 14.08
CA TYR A 184 4.43 -7.21 13.73
C TYR A 184 5.20 -7.38 12.42
N LEU A 185 6.40 -7.94 12.51
CA LEU A 185 7.31 -8.12 11.38
C LEU A 185 7.01 -9.43 10.67
N HIS A 186 6.51 -9.33 9.44
CA HIS A 186 6.15 -10.46 8.61
C HIS A 186 7.19 -10.66 7.51
N GLY A 187 7.91 -11.79 7.58
CA GLY A 187 8.85 -12.25 6.56
C GLY A 187 8.12 -12.95 5.43
N ASP A 188 8.80 -13.77 4.64
CA ASP A 188 8.26 -14.39 3.42
C ASP A 188 6.93 -15.15 3.64
N SER A 189 6.07 -15.16 2.61
CA SER A 189 4.69 -15.69 2.69
C SER A 189 3.80 -15.09 3.78
N CYS A 190 4.13 -13.88 4.24
CA CYS A 190 3.48 -13.18 5.36
C CYS A 190 3.44 -13.99 6.65
N ARG A 191 4.49 -14.79 6.91
CA ARG A 191 4.67 -15.43 8.22
C ARG A 191 5.15 -14.38 9.22
N LEU A 192 4.53 -14.34 10.40
CA LEU A 192 5.01 -13.54 11.51
C LEU A 192 6.36 -14.09 12.01
N GLU A 193 7.40 -13.26 11.96
CA GLU A 193 8.75 -13.62 12.41
C GLU A 193 9.04 -13.05 13.81
N ARG A 194 8.52 -11.85 14.10
CA ARG A 194 8.78 -11.16 15.36
C ARG A 194 7.75 -10.06 15.63
N SER A 195 7.52 -9.78 16.91
CA SER A 195 6.82 -8.57 17.37
C SER A 195 7.77 -7.66 18.14
N ILE A 196 7.63 -6.35 17.97
CA ILE A 196 8.41 -5.35 18.72
C ILE A 196 7.46 -4.29 19.29
N ASP A 197 7.53 -4.07 20.60
CA ASP A 197 6.77 -3.02 21.27
C ASP A 197 7.65 -1.80 21.54
N THR A 198 7.25 -0.64 21.04
CA THR A 198 7.97 0.62 21.23
C THR A 198 7.04 1.71 21.76
N ALA A 199 7.61 2.79 22.30
CA ALA A 199 6.85 4.01 22.57
C ALA A 199 6.27 4.54 21.26
N ASN A 200 5.14 5.25 21.30
CA ASN A 200 4.54 5.86 20.11
C ASN A 200 5.08 7.29 19.89
N PRO A 201 6.10 7.51 19.04
CA PRO A 201 6.60 8.87 18.77
C PRO A 201 5.62 9.69 17.91
N LEU A 202 4.65 9.03 17.26
CA LEU A 202 3.73 9.68 16.33
C LEU A 202 2.58 10.41 17.03
N GLN A 203 2.42 10.31 18.36
CA GLN A 203 1.30 10.93 19.06
C GLN A 203 1.18 12.43 18.83
N ALA A 204 2.27 13.17 19.04
CA ALA A 204 2.27 14.63 18.92
C ALA A 204 1.95 15.04 17.48
N PHE A 205 2.55 14.35 16.51
CA PHE A 205 2.26 14.54 15.10
C PHE A 205 0.79 14.24 14.77
N ALA A 206 0.26 13.09 15.19
CA ALA A 206 -1.11 12.66 14.90
C ALA A 206 -2.15 13.61 15.49
N LYS A 207 -1.95 14.11 16.72
CA LYS A 207 -2.81 15.16 17.32
C LYS A 207 -2.87 16.41 16.44
N LYS A 208 -1.73 16.86 15.92
CA LYS A 208 -1.66 18.03 15.03
C LYS A 208 -2.28 17.75 13.65
N ALA A 209 -2.02 16.57 13.10
CA ALA A 209 -2.54 16.14 11.81
C ALA A 209 -4.07 16.05 11.85
N LEU A 210 -4.67 15.49 12.91
CA LEU A 210 -6.11 15.42 13.11
C LEU A 210 -6.80 16.77 12.97
N VAL A 211 -6.25 17.82 13.61
CA VAL A 211 -6.81 19.18 13.53
C VAL A 211 -6.80 19.71 12.09
N THR A 212 -5.76 19.37 11.32
CA THR A 212 -5.62 19.84 9.94
C THR A 212 -6.53 19.05 8.99
N VAL A 213 -6.59 17.72 9.15
CA VAL A 213 -7.40 16.83 8.31
C VAL A 213 -8.89 17.01 8.58
N ALA A 214 -9.30 17.22 9.84
CA ALA A 214 -10.70 17.50 10.18
C ALA A 214 -11.25 18.78 9.53
N GLY A 215 -10.38 19.70 9.10
CA GLY A 215 -10.75 20.89 8.34
C GLY A 215 -10.98 20.64 6.83
N GLU A 216 -10.52 19.52 6.30
CA GLU A 216 -10.57 19.18 4.87
C GLU A 216 -11.46 17.94 4.64
N TRP A 217 -12.76 18.18 4.44
CA TRP A 217 -13.83 17.16 4.40
C TRP A 217 -14.59 17.22 3.06
N PRO A 218 -15.16 16.13 2.52
CA PRO A 218 -14.73 14.72 2.49
C PRO A 218 -13.85 14.39 1.26
N MET A 219 -12.98 13.40 1.42
CA MET A 219 -12.07 12.90 0.38
C MET A 219 -12.62 11.63 -0.29
N ALA A 220 -12.61 11.59 -1.63
CA ALA A 220 -12.83 10.33 -2.36
C ALA A 220 -11.54 9.49 -2.37
N VAL A 221 -11.66 8.16 -2.42
CA VAL A 221 -10.49 7.25 -2.51
C VAL A 221 -9.59 7.61 -3.69
N ASP A 222 -10.18 8.05 -4.81
CA ASP A 222 -9.41 8.50 -5.98
C ASP A 222 -8.57 9.75 -5.68
N ASP A 223 -9.08 10.71 -4.89
CA ASP A 223 -8.32 11.90 -4.48
C ASP A 223 -7.14 11.54 -3.58
N PHE A 224 -7.34 10.60 -2.65
CA PHE A 224 -6.25 10.04 -1.83
C PHE A 224 -5.16 9.42 -2.72
N LEU A 225 -5.56 8.58 -3.68
CA LEU A 225 -4.61 7.92 -4.59
C LEU A 225 -3.89 8.92 -5.50
N LEU A 226 -4.58 9.96 -5.98
CA LEU A 226 -3.99 11.05 -6.74
C LEU A 226 -2.97 11.84 -5.91
N ALA A 227 -3.32 12.20 -4.67
CA ALA A 227 -2.44 12.90 -3.77
C ALA A 227 -1.20 12.05 -3.41
N ARG A 228 -1.38 10.76 -3.10
CA ARG A 228 -0.29 9.80 -2.88
C ARG A 228 0.64 9.73 -4.10
N ARG A 229 0.10 9.63 -5.31
CA ARG A 229 0.89 9.64 -6.56
C ARG A 229 1.65 10.94 -6.75
N ALA A 230 1.07 12.09 -6.40
CA ALA A 230 1.75 13.37 -6.48
C ALA A 230 2.95 13.46 -5.52
N VAL A 231 2.83 12.90 -4.31
CA VAL A 231 3.96 12.77 -3.37
C VAL A 231 5.07 11.91 -3.98
N TYR A 232 4.77 10.74 -4.54
CA TYR A 232 5.80 9.92 -5.21
C TYR A 232 6.36 10.58 -6.47
N LYS A 233 5.57 11.35 -7.22
CA LYS A 233 6.10 12.09 -8.37
C LYS A 233 7.20 13.08 -7.94
N ARG A 234 7.08 13.64 -6.74
CA ARG A 234 8.07 14.58 -6.18
C ARG A 234 9.28 13.88 -5.57
N HIS A 235 9.07 12.79 -4.84
CA HIS A 235 10.13 12.15 -4.05
C HIS A 235 10.70 10.88 -4.69
N GLY A 236 9.98 10.22 -5.59
CA GLY A 236 10.42 9.04 -6.33
C GLY A 236 10.23 7.72 -5.57
N THR A 237 10.76 7.59 -4.35
CA THR A 237 10.76 6.34 -3.57
C THR A 237 10.45 6.56 -2.10
N ALA A 238 10.09 5.49 -1.36
CA ALA A 238 9.92 5.51 0.09
C ALA A 238 11.19 6.01 0.80
N TRP A 239 12.37 5.57 0.34
CA TRP A 239 13.66 5.99 0.86
C TRP A 239 13.94 7.49 0.63
N ALA A 240 13.66 7.99 -0.56
CA ALA A 240 13.84 9.41 -0.85
C ALA A 240 12.83 10.29 -0.08
N LEU A 241 11.60 9.79 0.13
CA LEU A 241 10.62 10.43 1.01
C LEU A 241 11.11 10.42 2.47
N TRP A 242 11.66 9.31 2.95
CA TRP A 242 12.27 9.19 4.29
C TRP A 242 13.34 10.24 4.53
N ARG A 243 14.25 10.40 3.57
CA ARG A 243 15.33 11.41 3.62
C ARG A 243 14.81 12.85 3.58
N ALA A 244 13.66 13.08 2.95
CA ALA A 244 13.04 14.40 2.85
C ALA A 244 12.25 14.77 4.12
N LEU A 245 11.69 13.79 4.82
CA LEU A 245 11.05 13.99 6.11
C LEU A 245 12.12 14.17 7.20
N LYS A 246 11.89 15.14 8.08
CA LYS A 246 12.70 15.31 9.30
C LYS A 246 12.07 14.50 10.42
N ALA A 247 12.91 13.91 11.27
CA ALA A 247 12.49 13.34 12.54
C ALA A 247 12.04 14.43 13.52
#